data_AF-T1ABP2-F1
#
_entry.id   AF-T1ABP2-F1
#
_cell.length_a   1.000
_cell.length_b   1.000
_cell.length_c   1.000
_cell.angle_alpha   90.00
_cell.angle_beta   90.00
_cell.angle_gamma   90.00
#
_symmetry.space_group_name_H-M   'P 1'
#
loop_
_entity.id
_entity.type
_entity.pdbx_description
1 polymer ?
#
loop_
_entity_poly.entity_id
_entity_poly.type
_entity_poly.pdbx_seq_one_letter_code
_entity_poly.pdbx_strand_id
1 'polypeptide(L)'
;DGWETRRRRDGGHDYCVIRLAGPGVISLIEIDTRFFTGNYPPCASVQACRTSRTPDDRTRWSELIAPTPLAGDQRYYLDVPSADVWTHLKLNVYPDGGIARFRAYGRLNVDWSQAPATELRDLAAALMGGMALACSDEHYGSMSNLLLPGRATSMA
;
A
#
# COMPACT_ATOMS: atom_id res chain seq x y z
N ASP A 1 15.38 7.71 6.35
CA ASP A 1 14.75 6.39 6.13
C ASP A 1 13.48 6.63 5.33
N GLY A 2 13.47 6.23 4.06
CA GLY A 2 12.41 6.50 3.10
C GLY A 2 12.86 6.22 1.67
N TRP A 3 11.95 6.41 0.73
CA TRP A 3 12.27 6.43 -0.71
C TRP A 3 12.47 7.88 -1.13
N GLU A 4 13.65 8.20 -1.69
CA GLU A 4 13.98 9.53 -2.21
C GLU A 4 14.59 9.38 -3.61
N THR A 5 14.14 10.21 -4.54
CA THR A 5 14.65 10.22 -5.91
C THR A 5 15.59 11.40 -6.17
N ARG A 6 16.39 11.30 -7.24
CA ARG A 6 17.28 12.39 -7.64
C ARG A 6 16.45 13.53 -8.23
N ARG A 7 16.82 14.78 -7.89
CA ARG A 7 16.23 15.99 -8.48
C ARG A 7 16.17 15.95 -10.01
N ARG A 8 14.98 16.20 -10.55
CA ARG A 8 14.70 16.22 -11.98
C ARG A 8 14.74 17.63 -12.57
N ARG A 9 15.03 17.67 -13.87
CA ARG A 9 15.13 18.90 -14.69
C ARG A 9 14.57 18.73 -16.10
N ASP A 10 14.15 17.52 -16.43
CA ASP A 10 13.66 17.05 -17.72
C ASP A 10 12.13 17.15 -17.87
N GLY A 11 11.44 17.59 -16.81
CA GLY A 11 9.98 17.48 -16.71
C GLY A 11 9.54 16.06 -16.33
N GLY A 12 8.24 15.84 -16.16
CA GLY A 12 7.69 14.54 -15.76
C GLY A 12 7.60 14.32 -14.25
N HIS A 13 7.58 13.05 -13.84
CA HIS A 13 7.40 12.62 -12.44
C HIS A 13 8.04 11.25 -12.19
N ASP A 14 8.47 11.00 -10.95
CA ASP A 14 8.94 9.69 -10.52
C ASP A 14 7.81 8.84 -9.96
N TYR A 15 7.99 7.53 -9.98
CA TYR A 15 7.00 6.60 -9.45
C TYR A 15 7.63 5.32 -8.94
N CYS A 16 6.87 4.60 -8.10
CA CYS A 16 7.14 3.22 -7.77
C CYS A 16 5.88 2.38 -7.92
N VAL A 17 6.05 1.13 -8.35
CA VAL A 17 4.97 0.15 -8.50
C VAL A 17 5.10 -0.89 -7.40
N ILE A 18 4.01 -1.11 -6.68
CA ILE A 18 3.94 -1.97 -5.51
C ILE A 18 2.94 -3.09 -5.80
N ARG A 19 3.39 -4.34 -5.73
CA ARG A 19 2.50 -5.51 -5.77
C ARG A 19 1.92 -5.75 -4.38
N LEU A 20 0.60 -5.85 -4.29
CA LEU A 20 -0.09 -6.19 -3.05
C LEU A 20 0.12 -7.67 -2.69
N ALA A 21 0.03 -7.99 -1.40
CA ALA A 21 0.17 -9.38 -0.91
C ALA A 21 -0.89 -10.32 -1.50
N GLY A 22 -2.05 -9.79 -1.86
CA GLY A 22 -3.10 -10.47 -2.60
C GLY A 22 -4.05 -9.46 -3.24
N PRO A 23 -4.98 -9.91 -4.10
CA PRO A 23 -6.06 -9.07 -4.60
C PRO A 23 -6.86 -8.49 -3.43
N GLY A 24 -7.13 -7.19 -3.44
CA GLY A 24 -7.82 -6.54 -2.32
C GLY A 24 -8.52 -5.23 -2.70
N VAL A 25 -9.48 -4.85 -1.87
CA VAL A 25 -10.17 -3.56 -1.94
C VAL A 25 -9.45 -2.61 -1.01
N ILE A 26 -9.06 -1.43 -1.50
CA ILE A 26 -8.35 -0.41 -0.73
C ILE A 26 -9.35 0.64 -0.27
N SER A 27 -9.31 0.99 1.01
CA SER A 27 -10.22 1.95 1.64
C SER A 27 -9.54 3.26 2.02
N LEU A 28 -8.26 3.20 2.39
CA LEU A 28 -7.50 4.35 2.87
C LEU A 28 -6.05 4.25 2.42
N ILE A 29 -5.48 5.37 1.97
CA ILE A 29 -4.06 5.49 1.66
C ILE A 29 -3.41 6.46 2.65
N GLU A 30 -2.26 6.07 3.19
CA GLU A 30 -1.37 6.97 3.94
C GLU A 30 -0.14 7.32 3.09
N ILE A 31 0.11 8.62 2.97
CA ILE A 31 1.36 9.17 2.44
C ILE A 31 2.04 9.94 3.57
N ASP A 32 3.22 9.49 3.99
CA ASP A 32 3.98 10.06 5.10
C ASP A 32 5.27 10.70 4.57
N THR A 33 5.39 12.02 4.74
CA THR A 33 6.57 12.83 4.35
C THR A 33 7.42 13.22 5.56
N ARG A 34 7.20 12.61 6.73
CA ARG A 34 8.00 12.92 7.94
C ARG A 34 9.49 12.85 7.68
N PHE A 35 10.21 13.79 8.29
CA PHE A 35 11.66 14.01 8.13
C PHE A 35 12.12 14.54 6.75
N PHE A 36 11.25 14.61 5.74
CA PHE A 36 11.52 15.32 4.50
C PHE A 36 10.97 16.75 4.60
N THR A 37 11.77 17.68 5.12
CA THR A 37 11.35 19.06 5.44
C THR A 37 11.54 20.05 4.28
N GLY A 38 12.40 19.73 3.32
CA GLY A 38 12.66 20.57 2.14
C GLY A 38 12.83 19.81 0.82
N ASN A 39 12.86 18.48 0.89
CA ASN A 39 13.03 17.56 -0.24
C ASN A 39 11.87 16.55 -0.33
N TYR A 40 10.70 16.86 0.24
CA TYR A 40 9.47 16.13 -0.02
C TYR A 40 8.94 16.46 -1.42
N PRO A 41 8.15 15.57 -2.05
CA PRO A 41 7.53 15.90 -3.33
C PRO A 41 6.38 16.89 -3.11
N PRO A 42 6.33 18.00 -3.88
CA PRO A 42 5.23 18.98 -3.78
C PRO A 42 3.83 18.39 -4.00
N CYS A 43 3.73 17.29 -4.75
CA CYS A 43 2.46 16.62 -5.03
C CYS A 43 2.67 15.11 -5.21
N ALA A 44 1.67 14.31 -4.86
CA ALA A 44 1.61 12.89 -5.18
C ALA A 44 0.23 12.45 -5.67
N SER A 45 0.18 11.36 -6.44
CA SER A 45 -1.05 10.69 -6.86
C SER A 45 -0.89 9.19 -6.70
N VAL A 46 -2.01 8.46 -6.63
CA VAL A 46 -1.99 6.99 -6.56
C VAL A 46 -2.91 6.42 -7.61
N GLN A 47 -2.38 5.47 -8.36
CA GLN A 47 -3.13 4.68 -9.33
C GLN A 47 -3.10 3.20 -8.95
N ALA A 48 -4.02 2.43 -9.51
CA ALA A 48 -4.09 0.99 -9.30
C ALA A 48 -4.39 0.23 -10.59
N CYS A 49 -4.01 -1.04 -10.61
CA CYS A 49 -4.43 -1.97 -11.65
C CYS A 49 -4.68 -3.37 -11.11
N ARG A 50 -5.49 -4.13 -11.84
CA ARG A 50 -5.79 -5.54 -11.58
C ARG A 50 -5.18 -6.40 -12.69
N THR A 51 -4.15 -7.15 -12.36
CA THR A 51 -3.46 -8.06 -13.30
C THR A 51 -2.82 -9.22 -12.54
N SER A 52 -2.73 -10.39 -13.18
CA SER A 52 -2.00 -11.55 -12.66
C SER A 52 -0.50 -11.52 -13.00
N ARG A 53 -0.07 -10.57 -13.84
CA ARG A 53 1.30 -10.43 -14.33
C ARG A 53 1.96 -9.17 -13.75
N THR A 54 3.27 -9.06 -13.90
CA THR A 54 3.98 -7.80 -13.66
C THR A 54 3.45 -6.72 -14.62
N PRO A 55 3.08 -5.52 -14.11
CA PRO A 55 2.70 -4.40 -14.96
C PRO A 55 3.78 -4.00 -15.96
N ASP A 56 3.34 -3.56 -17.13
CA ASP A 56 4.16 -3.11 -18.26
C ASP A 56 3.61 -1.78 -18.85
N ASP A 57 4.24 -1.29 -19.92
CA ASP A 57 3.85 -0.03 -20.57
C ASP A 57 2.44 -0.05 -21.18
N ARG A 58 1.84 -1.23 -21.38
CA ARG A 58 0.47 -1.39 -21.90
C ARG A 58 -0.56 -1.48 -20.79
N THR A 59 -0.13 -1.54 -19.53
CA THR A 59 -1.00 -1.67 -18.38
C THR A 59 -1.87 -0.43 -18.23
N ARG A 60 -3.18 -0.65 -18.15
CA ARG A 60 -4.15 0.41 -17.88
C ARG A 60 -4.23 0.64 -16.38
N TRP A 61 -3.91 1.86 -15.98
CA TRP A 61 -3.94 2.32 -14.60
C TRP A 61 -5.21 3.12 -14.35
N SER A 62 -5.94 2.79 -13.29
CA SER A 62 -7.08 3.55 -12.78
C SER A 62 -6.60 4.50 -11.68
N GLU A 63 -7.09 5.74 -11.68
CA GLU A 63 -6.80 6.69 -10.61
C GLU A 63 -7.55 6.30 -9.33
N LEU A 64 -6.83 6.16 -8.21
CA LEU A 64 -7.41 5.99 -6.88
C LEU A 64 -7.39 7.30 -6.10
N ILE A 65 -6.27 8.03 -6.20
CA ILE A 65 -6.04 9.32 -5.55
C ILE A 65 -5.55 10.28 -6.63
N ALA A 66 -6.32 11.34 -6.87
CA ALA A 66 -5.94 12.42 -7.76
C ALA A 66 -4.67 13.13 -7.27
N PRO A 67 -3.93 13.85 -8.14
CA PRO A 67 -2.79 14.66 -7.74
C PRO A 67 -3.13 15.58 -6.56
N THR A 68 -2.54 15.28 -5.40
CA THR A 68 -2.80 15.94 -4.12
C THR A 68 -1.56 16.71 -3.68
N PRO A 69 -1.66 18.01 -3.37
CA PRO A 69 -0.53 18.78 -2.82
C PRO A 69 -0.09 18.22 -1.48
N LEU A 70 1.22 18.16 -1.28
CA LEU A 70 1.84 17.74 -0.02
C LEU A 70 2.70 18.86 0.56
N ALA A 71 2.90 18.80 1.87
CA ALA A 71 3.81 19.60 2.65
C ALA A 71 4.81 18.66 3.32
N GLY A 72 5.99 19.20 3.64
CA GLY A 72 7.03 18.48 4.33
C GLY A 72 6.67 18.17 5.77
N ASP A 73 7.23 17.08 6.27
CA ASP A 73 7.07 16.62 7.64
C ASP A 73 5.62 16.34 8.08
N GLN A 74 4.77 15.89 7.14
CA GLN A 74 3.34 15.69 7.36
C GLN A 74 2.86 14.29 6.95
N ARG A 75 1.78 13.83 7.59
CA ARG A 75 1.05 12.60 7.26
C ARG A 75 -0.29 12.94 6.61
N TYR A 76 -0.59 12.29 5.51
CA TYR A 76 -1.85 12.40 4.78
C TYR A 76 -2.59 11.08 4.84
N TYR A 77 -3.86 11.12 5.19
CA TYR A 77 -4.78 9.99 5.14
C TYR A 77 -5.87 10.32 4.12
N LEU A 78 -5.92 9.54 3.05
CA LEU A 78 -6.74 9.84 1.87
C LEU A 78 -7.71 8.68 1.63
N ASP A 79 -9.00 8.95 1.73
CA ASP A 79 -10.05 7.98 1.48
C ASP A 79 -10.05 7.55 0.00
N VAL A 80 -10.25 6.26 -0.24
CA VAL A 80 -10.33 5.69 -1.59
C VAL A 80 -11.80 5.35 -1.88
N PRO A 81 -12.50 6.13 -2.74
CA PRO A 81 -13.91 5.93 -3.03
C PRO A 81 -14.12 4.87 -4.12
N SER A 82 -13.49 3.70 -3.98
CA SER A 82 -13.61 2.57 -4.92
C SER A 82 -13.82 1.26 -4.17
N ALA A 83 -14.76 0.46 -4.64
CA ALA A 83 -15.00 -0.90 -4.18
C ALA A 83 -14.33 -1.96 -5.09
N ASP A 84 -13.53 -1.53 -6.06
CA ASP A 84 -12.88 -2.43 -7.01
C ASP A 84 -11.74 -3.21 -6.35
N VAL A 85 -11.43 -4.37 -6.93
CA VAL A 85 -10.36 -5.25 -6.48
C VAL A 85 -9.08 -4.96 -7.26
N TRP A 86 -8.02 -4.61 -6.53
CA TRP A 86 -6.72 -4.25 -7.10
C TRP A 86 -5.64 -5.26 -6.73
N THR A 87 -4.56 -5.27 -7.51
CA THR A 87 -3.40 -6.16 -7.29
C THR A 87 -2.08 -5.40 -7.20
N HIS A 88 -2.04 -4.22 -7.81
CA HIS A 88 -0.86 -3.37 -7.81
C HIS A 88 -1.29 -1.93 -7.58
N LEU A 89 -0.44 -1.17 -6.90
CA LEU A 89 -0.52 0.26 -6.73
C LEU A 89 0.66 0.92 -7.42
N LYS A 90 0.45 2.12 -7.95
CA LYS A 90 1.50 2.98 -8.49
C LYS A 90 1.43 4.32 -7.77
N LEU A 91 2.43 4.59 -6.93
CA LEU A 91 2.62 5.88 -6.28
C LEU A 91 3.42 6.76 -7.21
N ASN A 92 2.86 7.90 -7.61
CA ASN A 92 3.53 8.91 -8.42
C ASN A 92 3.88 10.12 -7.55
N VAL A 93 5.08 10.67 -7.69
CA VAL A 93 5.55 11.86 -6.98
C VAL A 93 6.03 12.91 -7.98
N TYR A 94 5.60 14.16 -7.81
CA TYR A 94 5.74 15.20 -8.82
C TYR A 94 6.61 16.37 -8.31
N PRO A 95 7.69 16.75 -9.02
CA PRO A 95 8.38 15.97 -10.07
C PRO A 95 9.25 14.84 -9.49
N ASP A 96 9.74 15.03 -8.27
CA ASP A 96 10.66 14.17 -7.54
C ASP A 96 10.56 14.50 -6.04
N GLY A 97 11.26 13.74 -5.19
CA GLY A 97 11.35 14.02 -3.76
C GLY A 97 11.32 12.76 -2.90
N GLY A 98 11.15 12.95 -1.60
CA GLY A 98 11.19 11.91 -0.58
C GLY A 98 9.85 11.59 0.09
N ILE A 99 9.54 10.30 0.20
CA ILE A 99 8.42 9.75 0.98
C ILE A 99 8.99 8.83 2.05
N ALA A 100 8.64 9.07 3.32
CA ALA A 100 9.10 8.26 4.44
C ALA A 100 8.38 6.91 4.48
N ARG A 101 7.05 6.92 4.38
CA ARG A 101 6.22 5.71 4.36
C ARG A 101 5.04 5.89 3.41
N PHE A 102 4.66 4.79 2.79
CA PHE A 102 3.43 4.64 2.03
C PHE A 102 2.69 3.42 2.57
N ARG A 103 1.41 3.57 2.91
CA ARG A 103 0.57 2.45 3.36
C ARG A 103 -0.75 2.47 2.62
N ALA A 104 -1.23 1.29 2.27
CA ALA A 104 -2.55 1.10 1.72
C ALA A 104 -3.33 0.17 2.66
N TYR A 105 -4.39 0.70 3.24
CA TYR A 105 -5.26 -0.03 4.15
C TYR A 105 -6.48 -0.52 3.37
N GLY A 106 -6.81 -1.78 3.58
CA GLY A 106 -7.84 -2.44 2.81
C GLY A 106 -8.06 -3.86 3.28
N ARG A 107 -8.94 -4.56 2.58
CA ARG A 107 -9.27 -5.96 2.85
C ARG A 107 -8.91 -6.81 1.65
N LEU A 108 -8.31 -7.97 1.91
CA LEU A 108 -8.10 -8.95 0.86
C LEU A 108 -9.44 -9.47 0.35
N ASN A 109 -9.55 -9.56 -0.98
CA ASN A 109 -10.67 -10.16 -1.67
C ASN A 109 -10.34 -11.62 -1.97
N VAL A 110 -10.61 -12.48 -0.99
CA VAL A 110 -10.42 -13.93 -1.11
C VAL A 110 -11.64 -14.54 -1.78
N ASP A 111 -11.42 -15.22 -2.91
CA ASP A 111 -12.49 -15.96 -3.60
C ASP A 111 -12.63 -17.36 -2.98
N TRP A 112 -13.67 -17.52 -2.17
CA TRP A 112 -14.00 -18.79 -1.53
C TRP A 112 -14.84 -19.72 -2.40
N SER A 113 -15.35 -19.26 -3.55
CA SER A 113 -16.28 -20.04 -4.38
C SER A 113 -15.65 -21.29 -5.00
N GLN A 114 -14.32 -21.29 -5.15
CA GLN A 114 -13.53 -22.39 -5.70
C GLN A 114 -12.67 -23.09 -4.64
N ALA A 115 -12.85 -22.80 -3.36
CA ALA A 115 -12.07 -23.42 -2.30
C ALA A 115 -12.50 -24.89 -2.11
N PRO A 116 -11.61 -25.88 -2.34
CA PRO A 116 -11.98 -27.28 -2.20
C PRO A 116 -12.22 -27.64 -0.73
N ALA A 117 -13.33 -28.34 -0.45
CA ALA A 117 -13.79 -28.65 0.91
C ALA A 117 -12.79 -29.52 1.73
N THR A 118 -11.89 -30.23 1.06
CA THR A 118 -10.91 -31.13 1.68
C THR A 118 -9.56 -30.47 1.96
N GLU A 119 -9.34 -29.24 1.47
CA GLU A 119 -8.07 -28.54 1.69
C GLU A 119 -8.13 -27.76 3.01
N LEU A 120 -7.21 -28.09 3.92
CA LEU A 120 -7.06 -27.36 5.17
C LEU A 120 -6.42 -26.00 4.90
N ARG A 121 -7.06 -24.95 5.42
CA ARG A 121 -6.59 -23.56 5.33
C ARG A 121 -6.62 -22.93 6.72
N ASP A 122 -5.64 -22.09 7.00
CA ASP A 122 -5.65 -21.26 8.20
C ASP A 122 -6.59 -20.06 7.99
N LEU A 123 -7.78 -20.13 8.58
CA LEU A 123 -8.79 -19.07 8.48
C LEU A 123 -8.40 -17.80 9.24
N ALA A 124 -7.45 -17.89 10.18
CA ALA A 124 -6.94 -16.72 10.90
C ALA A 124 -5.86 -15.98 10.10
N ALA A 125 -5.22 -16.63 9.12
CA ALA A 125 -4.14 -16.04 8.36
C ALA A 125 -4.55 -14.72 7.66
N ALA A 126 -3.69 -13.71 7.72
CA ALA A 126 -3.93 -12.42 7.08
C ALA A 126 -4.14 -12.55 5.56
N LEU A 127 -3.42 -13.48 4.92
CA LEU A 127 -3.58 -13.79 3.50
C LEU A 127 -4.93 -14.40 3.14
N MET A 128 -5.62 -15.00 4.11
CA MET A 128 -7.00 -15.50 3.97
C MET A 128 -8.04 -14.46 4.43
N GLY A 129 -7.62 -13.23 4.70
CA GLY A 129 -8.50 -12.13 5.13
C GLY A 129 -8.74 -12.07 6.64
N GLY A 130 -8.01 -12.87 7.44
CA GLY A 130 -8.02 -12.76 8.89
C GLY A 130 -7.56 -11.38 9.36
N MET A 131 -8.23 -10.83 10.37
CA MET A 131 -7.95 -9.48 10.88
C MET A 131 -8.06 -9.48 12.40
N ALA A 132 -7.03 -8.97 13.06
CA ALA A 132 -7.05 -8.72 14.49
C ALA A 132 -7.85 -7.42 14.74
N LEU A 133 -8.88 -7.50 15.58
CA LEU A 133 -9.81 -6.39 15.84
C LEU A 133 -9.52 -5.67 17.16
N ALA A 134 -9.03 -6.40 18.15
CA ALA A 134 -8.78 -5.88 19.48
C ALA A 134 -7.73 -6.74 20.20
N CYS A 135 -7.03 -6.11 21.12
CA CYS A 135 -6.08 -6.72 22.05
C CYS A 135 -6.10 -5.91 23.34
N SER A 136 -5.66 -6.52 24.45
CA SER A 136 -5.57 -5.82 25.73
C SER A 136 -4.39 -4.86 25.82
N ASP A 137 -3.30 -5.14 25.09
CA ASP A 137 -2.06 -4.35 25.07
C ASP A 137 -1.26 -4.61 23.78
N GLU A 138 -0.54 -3.60 23.29
CA GLU A 138 0.42 -3.66 22.16
C GLU A 138 1.72 -2.92 22.54
N HIS A 139 2.30 -3.22 23.70
CA HIS A 139 3.51 -2.54 24.15
C HIS A 139 4.69 -2.66 23.16
N TYR A 140 4.84 -3.83 22.54
CA TYR A 140 5.79 -4.08 21.44
C TYR A 140 5.14 -4.87 20.30
N GLY A 141 5.36 -4.41 19.07
CA GLY A 141 4.74 -4.98 17.87
C GLY A 141 3.25 -4.68 17.78
N SER A 142 2.62 -5.14 16.70
CA SER A 142 1.16 -5.07 16.56
C SER A 142 0.56 -6.47 16.65
N MET A 143 -0.65 -6.59 17.21
CA MET A 143 -1.49 -7.79 17.22
C MET A 143 -1.66 -8.39 15.82
N SER A 144 -1.64 -7.55 14.78
CA SER A 144 -1.75 -7.99 13.38
C SER A 144 -0.58 -8.89 12.95
N ASN A 145 0.57 -8.81 13.62
CA ASN A 145 1.73 -9.66 13.34
C ASN A 145 1.47 -11.14 13.60
N LEU A 146 0.51 -11.49 14.47
CA LEU A 146 0.13 -12.88 14.77
C LEU A 146 -0.41 -13.62 13.53
N LEU A 147 -0.95 -12.86 12.57
CA LEU A 147 -1.63 -13.40 11.39
C LEU A 147 -0.74 -13.41 10.15
N LEU A 148 0.50 -12.91 10.26
CA LEU A 148 1.41 -12.78 9.13
C LEU A 148 2.02 -14.14 8.73
N PRO A 149 2.40 -14.31 7.45
CA PRO A 149 3.04 -15.54 7.00
C PRO A 149 4.40 -15.81 7.67
N GLY A 150 4.69 -17.09 7.91
CA GLY A 150 5.98 -17.52 8.41
C GLY A 150 6.15 -17.29 9.91
N ARG A 151 7.39 -17.41 10.40
CA ARG A 151 7.75 -17.13 11.78
C ARG A 151 8.50 -15.79 11.83
N ALA A 152 8.24 -15.01 12.89
CA ALA A 152 8.96 -13.77 13.12
C ALA A 152 10.48 -14.03 13.22
N THR A 153 11.27 -13.16 12.61
CA THR A 153 12.74 -13.23 12.67
C THR A 153 13.27 -12.79 14.03
N SER A 154 12.59 -11.85 14.68
CA SER A 154 12.94 -11.28 15.98
C SER A 154 11.70 -10.78 16.73
N MET A 155 11.87 -10.46 18.01
CA MET A 155 10.91 -9.67 18.79
C MET A 155 11.03 -8.16 18.55
N ALA A 156 12.20 -7.72 18.04
CA ALA A 156 12.50 -6.33 17.69
C ALA A 156 11.84 -5.93 16.36
#